data_AF-J9GBK9-F1
#
_entry.id   AF-J9GBK9-F1
#
_cell.length_a   1.000
_cell.length_b   1.000
_cell.length_c   1.000
_cell.angle_alpha   90.00
_cell.angle_beta   90.00
_cell.angle_gamma   90.00
#
_symmetry.space_group_name_H-M   'P 1'
#
loop_
_entity.id
_entity.type
_entity.pdbx_description
1 polymer ?
#
loop_
_entity_poly.entity_id
_entity_poly.type
_entity_poly.pdbx_seq_one_letter_code
_entity_poly.pdbx_strand_id
1 'polypeptide(L)' 'MICRSPRSGQLRQNLSGDQAYFSFLPTPLPPNPSIEVDAETSALLRKIHADIGFLKGVFHP' A
#
# COMPACT_ATOMS: atom_id res chain seq x y z
N MET A 1 -7.32 0.04 14.68
CA MET A 1 -7.92 1.35 14.34
C MET A 1 -8.16 1.37 12.84
N ILE A 2 -9.38 1.65 12.39
CA ILE A 2 -9.67 1.83 10.95
C ILE A 2 -9.17 3.23 10.58
N CYS A 3 -8.16 3.32 9.73
CA CYS A 3 -7.68 4.61 9.21
C CYS A 3 -8.79 5.29 8.41
N ARG A 4 -9.15 6.52 8.79
CA ARG A 4 -10.16 7.35 8.08
C ARG A 4 -9.55 8.05 6.87
N SER A 5 -8.79 7.33 6.05
CA SER A 5 -8.28 7.86 4.79
C SER A 5 -9.13 7.34 3.63
N PRO A 6 -9.47 8.14 2.61
CA PRO A 6 -10.16 7.64 1.41
C PRO A 6 -9.30 6.62 0.63
N ARG A 7 -7.99 6.58 0.89
CA ARG A 7 -7.08 5.55 0.37
C ARG A 7 -7.11 4.24 1.19
N SER A 8 -7.80 4.24 2.33
CA SER A 8 -8.03 3.03 3.13
C SER A 8 -9.29 2.33 2.65
N GLY A 9 -9.26 1.00 2.65
CA GLY A 9 -10.44 0.19 2.37
C GLY A 9 -11.54 0.32 3.42
N GLN A 10 -12.65 -0.35 3.18
CA GLN A 10 -13.84 -0.34 4.03
C GLN A 10 -14.24 -1.75 4.44
N LEU A 11 -14.93 -1.87 5.58
CA LEU A 11 -15.59 -3.13 5.92
C LEU A 11 -16.89 -3.23 5.14
N ARG A 12 -17.06 -4.34 4.42
CA ARG A 12 -18.30 -4.70 3.75
C ARG A 12 -19.00 -5.78 4.57
N GLN A 13 -20.24 -5.54 4.94
CA GLN A 13 -21.09 -6.58 5.50
C GLN A 13 -21.43 -7.57 4.38
N ASN A 14 -21.10 -8.85 4.57
CA ASN A 14 -21.41 -9.89 3.57
C ASN A 14 -22.69 -10.64 3.91
N LEU A 15 -22.98 -10.81 5.20
CA LEU A 15 -24.18 -11.50 5.67
C LEU A 15 -24.81 -10.73 6.83
N SER A 16 -26.14 -10.81 6.97
CA SER A 16 -26.93 -10.22 8.05
C SER A 16 -27.60 -11.30 8.89
N GLY A 17 -28.16 -10.91 10.04
CA GLY A 17 -28.77 -11.83 11.01
C GLY A 17 -27.75 -12.46 11.95
N ASP A 18 -28.10 -13.60 12.56
CA ASP A 18 -27.30 -14.24 13.61
C ASP A 18 -25.92 -14.72 13.13
N GLN A 19 -25.76 -14.94 11.82
CA GLN A 19 -24.50 -15.30 11.18
C GLN A 19 -23.82 -14.10 10.49
N ALA A 20 -24.11 -12.87 10.94
CA ALA A 20 -23.53 -11.69 10.33
C ALA A 20 -22.00 -11.70 10.40
N TYR A 21 -21.37 -11.38 9.27
CA TYR A 21 -19.92 -11.19 9.20
C TYR A 21 -19.54 -10.13 8.17
N PHE A 22 -18.31 -9.64 8.31
CA PHE A 22 -17.75 -8.57 7.51
C PHE A 22 -16.48 -9.06 6.81
N SER A 23 -16.19 -8.52 5.63
CA SER A 23 -14.88 -8.62 4.99
C SER A 23 -14.28 -7.23 4.81
N PHE A 24 -12.96 -7.16 4.72
CA PHE A 24 -12.28 -5.94 4.34
C PHE A 24 -12.20 -5.83 2.82
N LEU A 25 -12.68 -4.72 2.29
CA LEU A 25 -12.63 -4.36 0.87
C LEU A 25 -11.60 -3.22 0.69
N PRO A 26 -10.40 -3.50 0.18
CA PRO A 26 -9.41 -2.46 -0.07
C PRO A 26 -9.87 -1.47 -1.15
N THR A 27 -9.43 -0.21 -1.05
CA THR A 27 -9.63 0.78 -2.11
C THR A 27 -8.87 0.35 -3.36
N PRO A 28 -9.49 0.43 -4.56
CA PRO A 28 -8.82 0.06 -5.81
C PRO A 28 -7.59 0.93 -6.09
N LEU A 29 -6.61 0.35 -6.78
CA LEU A 29 -5.44 1.06 -7.29
C LEU A 29 -5.71 1.54 -8.73
N PRO A 30 -5.15 2.70 -9.13
CA PRO A 30 -4.34 3.61 -8.32
C PRO A 30 -5.18 4.39 -7.28
N PRO A 31 -4.58 4.83 -6.16
CA PRO A 31 -5.30 5.61 -5.16
C PRO A 31 -5.74 6.97 -5.75
N ASN A 32 -6.90 7.47 -5.30
CA ASN A 32 -7.40 8.79 -5.63
C ASN A 32 -7.50 9.68 -4.36
N PRO A 33 -6.84 10.85 -4.29
CA PRO A 33 -5.91 11.38 -5.28
C PRO A 33 -4.65 10.52 -5.40
N SER A 34 -4.00 10.58 -6.56
CA SER A 34 -2.73 9.90 -6.83
C SER A 34 -1.68 10.25 -5.77
N ILE A 35 -0.71 9.36 -5.57
CA ILE A 35 0.46 9.66 -4.74
C ILE A 35 1.35 10.60 -5.54
N GLU A 36 1.65 11.76 -4.98
CA GLU A 36 2.64 12.66 -5.55
C GLU A 36 4.05 12.16 -5.23
N VAL A 37 4.91 12.10 -6.25
CA VAL A 37 6.31 11.71 -6.09
C VAL A 37 7.14 12.99 -6.13
N ASP A 38 7.34 13.56 -4.95
CA ASP A 38 8.13 14.78 -4.79
C ASP A 38 9.65 14.50 -4.82
N ALA A 39 10.44 15.56 -4.62
CA ALA A 39 11.90 15.48 -4.67
C ALA A 39 12.48 14.57 -3.57
N GLU A 40 11.91 14.62 -2.36
CA GLU A 40 12.35 13.80 -1.23
C GLU A 40 12.05 12.32 -1.47
N THR A 41 10.81 12.01 -1.88
CA THR A 41 10.38 10.66 -2.24
C THR A 41 11.23 10.10 -3.37
N SER A 42 11.50 10.91 -4.40
CA SER A 42 12.37 10.53 -5.52
C SER A 42 13.79 10.22 -5.06
N ALA A 43 14.35 11.00 -4.14
CA ALA A 43 15.68 10.77 -3.60
C ALA A 43 15.75 9.47 -2.78
N LEU A 44 14.73 9.20 -1.97
CA LEU A 44 14.63 7.98 -1.20
C LEU A 44 14.54 6.74 -2.10
N LEU A 45 13.70 6.78 -3.14
CA LEU A 45 13.56 5.69 -4.10
C LEU A 45 14.88 5.40 -4.83
N ARG A 46 15.61 6.43 -5.25
CA ARG A 46 16.94 6.26 -5.86
C ARG A 46 17.92 5.57 -4.92
N LYS A 47 17.97 6.00 -3.66
CA LYS A 47 18.84 5.40 -2.64
C LYS A 47 18.51 3.91 -2.45
N ILE A 48 17.23 3.59 -2.24
CA ILE A 48 16.77 2.21 -2.05
C ILE A 48 17.11 1.33 -3.26
N HIS A 49 16.91 1.83 -4.49
CA HIS A 49 17.29 1.08 -5.68
C HIS A 49 18.79 0.83 -5.77
N ALA A 50 19.64 1.80 -5.42
CA ALA A 50 21.09 1.62 -5.36
C ALA A 50 21.48 0.59 -4.30
N ASP A 51 20.90 0.66 -3.11
CA ASP A 51 21.16 -0.27 -2.00
C ASP A 51 20.74 -1.71 -2.37
N ILE A 52 19.57 -1.89 -2.99
CA ILE A 52 19.11 -3.20 -3.49
C ILE A 52 20.03 -3.71 -4.60
N GLY A 53 20.46 -2.85 -5.52
CA GLY A 53 21.39 -3.21 -6.59
C GLY A 53 22.73 -3.70 -6.04
N PHE A 54 23.29 -2.96 -5.08
CA PHE A 54 24.51 -3.35 -4.37
C PHE A 54 24.32 -4.69 -3.67
N LEU A 55 23.24 -4.87 -2.90
CA LEU A 55 22.94 -6.11 -2.20
C LEU A 55 22.86 -7.29 -3.19
N LYS A 56 22.11 -7.13 -4.28
CA LYS A 56 22.00 -8.17 -5.32
C LYS A 56 23.35 -8.49 -5.95
N GLY A 57 24.19 -7.49 -6.24
CA GLY A 57 25.53 -7.71 -6.79
C GLY A 57 26.48 -8.43 -5.82
N VAL A 58 26.28 -8.26 -4.51
CA VAL A 58 27.04 -8.99 -3.47
C VAL A 58 26.55 -10.43 -3.32
N PHE A 59 25.25 -10.69 -3.51
CA PHE A 59 24.64 -12.02 -3.36
C PHE A 59 24.54 -12.84 -4.65
N HIS A 60 24.86 -12.26 -5.81
CA HIS A 60 25.01 -12.98 -7.08
C HIS A 60 26.50 -13.01 -7.48
N PRO A 61 27.24 -14.09 -7.15
CA PRO A 61 28.58 -14.32 -7.71
C PRO A 61 28.55 -14.62 -9.21
#